data_AF-A0A8K0LLL5-F1
#
_entry.id   AF-A0A8K0LLL5-F1
#
_cell.length_a   1.000
_cell.length_b   1.000
_cell.length_c   1.000
_cell.angle_alpha   90.00
_cell.angle_beta   90.00
_cell.angle_gamma   90.00
#
_symmetry.space_group_name_H-M   'P 1'
#
loop_
_entity.id
_entity.type
_entity.pdbx_description
1 polymer ?
#
loop_
_entity_poly.entity_id
_entity_poly.type
_entity_poly.pdbx_seq_one_letter_code
_entity_poly.pdbx_strand_id
1 'polypeptide(L)'
;MARLESQELADSVARGLNAAEIPCVLWYHFLWATHGVPICCDGLHFVVPDAKTAAAGEVLRTSHFSHTLVACPDTLKCLDGNSPDSGRPHPAFHMHIEEETGYAISLFPQSETIWFLPPLSATLARPRTCQLPPYLALASDRTALPFYERPPEWGAFHLDQTVVLVLKAHIMTEALMRIMARDYNTKRGEDVTQHFLLIPIHAEKLGFLNLDLLPEPFKKIYEDFRDGPPTTKPLQRLQRALGRPVYESFYR
;
A
#
# COMPACT_ATOMS: atom_id res chain seq x y z
N MET A 1 14.07 4.95 11.58
CA MET A 1 14.89 4.65 10.39
C MET A 1 14.89 5.85 9.49
N ALA A 2 16.03 6.23 8.90
CA ALA A 2 16.02 7.26 7.86
C ALA A 2 15.32 6.72 6.59
N ARG A 3 14.70 7.58 5.79
CA ARG A 3 13.99 7.13 4.57
C ARG A 3 14.89 6.37 3.61
N LEU A 4 16.14 6.78 3.44
CA LEU A 4 17.08 6.12 2.54
C LEU A 4 17.34 4.67 2.99
N GLU A 5 17.61 4.46 4.28
CA GLU A 5 17.75 3.12 4.88
C GLU A 5 16.48 2.29 4.66
N SER A 6 15.30 2.92 4.80
CA SER A 6 14.03 2.25 4.52
C SER A 6 13.86 1.90 3.03
N GLN A 7 14.36 2.72 2.10
CA GLN A 7 14.35 2.42 0.65
C GLN A 7 15.29 1.25 0.34
N GLU A 8 16.48 1.25 0.91
CA GLU A 8 17.47 0.18 0.76
C GLU A 8 16.94 -1.13 1.33
N LEU A 9 16.30 -1.09 2.50
CA LEU A 9 15.65 -2.26 3.08
C LEU A 9 14.49 -2.75 2.21
N ALA A 10 13.62 -1.86 1.73
CA ALA A 10 12.53 -2.23 0.83
C ALA A 10 13.04 -2.86 -0.47
N ASP A 11 14.13 -2.33 -1.04
CA ASP A 11 14.77 -2.89 -2.22
C ASP A 11 15.38 -4.26 -1.94
N SER A 12 16.07 -4.42 -0.81
CA SER A 12 16.64 -5.69 -0.39
C SER A 12 15.56 -6.76 -0.21
N VAL A 13 14.48 -6.43 0.49
CA VAL A 13 13.32 -7.33 0.68
C VAL A 13 12.73 -7.73 -0.66
N ALA A 14 12.47 -6.77 -1.54
CA ALA A 14 11.93 -7.05 -2.87
C ALA A 14 12.86 -7.95 -3.69
N ARG A 15 14.19 -7.76 -3.62
CA ARG A 15 15.17 -8.66 -4.25
C ARG A 15 15.12 -10.07 -3.68
N GLY A 16 15.03 -10.21 -2.36
CA GLY A 16 14.92 -11.51 -1.69
C GLY A 16 13.69 -12.29 -2.15
N LEU A 17 12.53 -11.62 -2.18
CA LEU A 17 11.28 -12.21 -2.67
C LEU A 17 11.37 -12.56 -4.16
N ASN A 18 11.91 -11.64 -4.98
CA ASN A 18 12.08 -11.83 -6.41
C ASN A 18 13.02 -12.99 -6.76
N ALA A 19 14.09 -13.21 -5.97
CA ALA A 19 15.00 -14.34 -6.13
C ALA A 19 14.31 -15.69 -5.89
N ALA A 20 13.27 -15.71 -5.05
CA ALA A 20 12.39 -16.86 -4.84
C ALA A 20 11.21 -16.93 -5.83
N GLU A 21 11.24 -16.11 -6.90
CA GLU A 21 10.17 -15.96 -7.90
C GLU A 21 8.82 -15.55 -7.30
N ILE A 22 8.86 -14.76 -6.22
CA ILE A 22 7.69 -14.21 -5.56
C ILE A 22 7.59 -12.73 -5.94
N PRO A 23 6.64 -12.36 -6.83
CA PRO A 23 6.43 -10.95 -7.15
C PRO A 23 5.83 -10.24 -5.92
N CYS A 24 6.27 -9.01 -5.68
CA CYS A 24 5.75 -8.18 -4.60
C CYS A 24 5.53 -6.75 -5.07
N VAL A 25 4.52 -6.08 -4.51
CA VAL A 25 4.22 -4.66 -4.76
C VAL A 25 4.17 -3.93 -3.44
N LEU A 26 4.82 -2.78 -3.33
CA LEU A 26 4.79 -1.95 -2.14
C LEU A 26 3.37 -1.47 -1.83
N TRP A 27 3.03 -1.39 -0.55
CA TRP A 27 1.69 -1.09 -0.06
C TRP A 27 1.70 -0.11 1.12
N TYR A 28 0.50 0.38 1.46
CA TYR A 28 0.20 1.15 2.66
C TYR A 28 1.06 2.42 2.82
N HIS A 29 1.46 2.79 4.05
CA HIS A 29 2.10 4.08 4.35
C HIS A 29 3.33 4.36 3.47
N PHE A 30 4.17 3.36 3.22
CA PHE A 30 5.37 3.54 2.40
C PHE A 30 5.05 3.76 0.92
N LEU A 31 4.01 3.11 0.40
CA LEU A 31 3.49 3.39 -0.94
C LEU A 31 2.98 4.83 -1.03
N TRP A 32 2.22 5.30 -0.04
CA TRP A 32 1.67 6.66 -0.03
C TRP A 32 2.78 7.71 0.08
N ALA A 33 3.77 7.46 0.92
CA ALA A 33 4.98 8.27 1.01
C ALA A 33 5.69 8.32 -0.36
N THR A 34 5.74 7.21 -1.11
CA THR A 34 6.27 7.20 -2.48
C THR A 34 5.44 7.99 -3.49
N HIS A 35 4.15 8.24 -3.20
CA HIS A 35 3.29 9.18 -3.94
C HIS A 35 3.32 10.62 -3.42
N GLY A 36 4.29 10.96 -2.54
CA GLY A 36 4.49 12.32 -2.04
C GLY A 36 3.57 12.71 -0.88
N VAL A 37 2.85 11.76 -0.28
CA VAL A 37 2.02 12.01 0.91
C VAL A 37 2.94 12.11 2.15
N PRO A 38 2.87 13.20 2.94
CA PRO A 38 3.74 13.42 4.08
C PRO A 38 3.26 12.62 5.30
N ILE A 39 3.49 11.32 5.27
CA ILE A 39 3.07 10.38 6.31
C ILE A 39 4.27 9.75 7.02
N CYS A 40 4.13 9.53 8.33
CA CYS A 40 5.07 8.72 9.09
C CYS A 40 4.85 7.25 8.72
N CYS A 41 5.88 6.60 8.19
CA CYS A 41 5.81 5.19 7.84
C CYS A 41 6.07 4.35 9.08
N ASP A 42 5.15 3.44 9.38
CA ASP A 42 5.22 2.51 10.51
C ASP A 42 5.84 1.15 10.14
N GLY A 43 6.19 0.98 8.87
CA GLY A 43 6.72 -0.27 8.37
C GLY A 43 6.85 -0.30 6.86
N LEU A 44 7.34 -1.44 6.38
CA LEU A 44 7.37 -1.81 4.97
C LEU A 44 6.30 -2.87 4.72
N HIS A 45 5.31 -2.50 3.93
CA HIS A 45 4.17 -3.34 3.65
C HIS A 45 4.22 -3.76 2.19
N PHE A 46 4.07 -5.05 1.89
CA PHE A 46 4.08 -5.58 0.53
C PHE A 46 2.83 -6.42 0.27
N VAL A 47 2.24 -6.25 -0.90
CA VAL A 47 1.27 -7.20 -1.45
C VAL A 47 2.01 -8.32 -2.18
N VAL A 48 1.60 -9.56 -1.92
CA VAL A 48 2.10 -10.77 -2.60
C VAL A 48 0.93 -11.63 -3.10
N PRO A 49 1.15 -12.50 -4.10
CA PRO A 49 0.13 -13.48 -4.49
C PRO A 49 -0.28 -14.34 -3.30
N ASP A 50 -1.57 -14.56 -3.11
CA ASP A 50 -2.14 -15.33 -2.00
C ASP A 50 -1.44 -16.68 -1.80
N ALA A 51 -1.28 -17.45 -2.88
CA ALA A 51 -0.65 -18.77 -2.89
C ALA A 51 0.85 -18.75 -2.53
N LYS A 52 1.49 -17.58 -2.53
CA LYS A 52 2.92 -17.41 -2.23
C LYS A 52 3.18 -16.78 -0.87
N THR A 53 2.14 -16.40 -0.12
CA THR A 53 2.27 -15.71 1.17
C THR A 53 3.10 -16.47 2.19
N ALA A 54 2.86 -17.77 2.35
CA ALA A 54 3.64 -18.62 3.27
C ALA A 54 5.11 -18.71 2.84
N ALA A 55 5.36 -18.95 1.54
CA ALA A 55 6.72 -19.01 0.99
C ALA A 55 7.46 -17.67 1.15
N ALA A 56 6.76 -16.54 0.96
CA ALA A 56 7.30 -15.21 1.16
C ALA A 56 7.69 -14.98 2.64
N GLY A 57 6.86 -15.44 3.57
CA GLY A 57 7.19 -15.43 5.00
C GLY A 57 8.44 -16.24 5.33
N GLU A 58 8.61 -17.43 4.73
CA GLU A 58 9.84 -18.22 4.90
C GLU A 58 11.06 -17.52 4.34
N VAL A 59 10.96 -16.88 3.18
CA VAL A 59 12.06 -16.05 2.63
C VAL A 59 12.47 -14.99 3.65
N LEU A 60 11.53 -14.28 4.26
CA LEU A 60 11.85 -13.25 5.26
C LEU A 60 12.49 -13.84 6.54
N ARG A 61 12.15 -15.08 6.92
CA ARG A 61 12.74 -15.77 8.08
C ARG A 61 14.15 -16.29 7.83
N THR A 62 14.40 -16.84 6.64
CA THR A 62 15.62 -17.65 6.38
C THR A 62 16.65 -16.98 5.48
N SER A 63 16.31 -15.84 4.86
CA SER A 63 17.26 -15.10 4.03
C SER A 63 18.22 -14.26 4.88
N HIS A 64 19.05 -13.44 4.21
CA HIS A 64 20.02 -12.53 4.82
C HIS A 64 19.42 -11.55 5.86
N PHE A 65 18.10 -11.50 6.00
CA PHE A 65 17.40 -10.68 7.00
C PHE A 65 17.31 -11.32 8.40
N SER A 66 17.72 -12.58 8.60
CA SER A 66 17.54 -13.30 9.87
C SER A 66 18.23 -12.67 11.09
N HIS A 67 19.23 -11.81 10.85
CA HIS A 67 19.94 -11.05 11.90
C HIS A 67 19.39 -9.64 12.13
N THR A 68 18.40 -9.23 11.33
CA THR A 68 17.79 -7.89 11.40
C THR A 68 16.30 -7.99 11.71
N LEU A 69 15.66 -9.09 11.31
CA LEU A 69 14.24 -9.34 11.54
C LEU A 69 14.03 -10.34 12.66
N VAL A 70 13.21 -9.94 13.61
CA VAL A 70 12.78 -10.76 14.73
C VAL A 70 11.30 -11.11 14.60
N ALA A 71 10.94 -12.29 15.10
CA ALA A 71 9.54 -12.68 15.19
C ALA A 71 8.77 -11.68 16.06
N CYS A 72 7.48 -11.51 15.77
CA CYS A 72 6.62 -10.65 16.57
C CYS A 72 6.66 -11.06 18.05
N PRO A 73 7.08 -10.17 18.97
CA PRO A 73 7.26 -10.54 20.37
C PRO A 73 5.93 -10.73 21.11
N ASP A 74 4.84 -10.13 20.63
CA ASP A 74 3.50 -10.29 21.20
C ASP A 74 2.42 -10.04 20.12
N THR A 75 1.87 -11.12 19.57
CA THR A 75 0.87 -11.05 18.49
C THR A 75 -0.45 -10.39 18.91
N LEU A 76 -0.73 -10.28 20.22
CA LEU A 76 -1.96 -9.68 20.75
C LEU A 76 -1.82 -8.18 21.05
N LYS A 77 -0.59 -7.72 21.34
CA LYS A 77 -0.29 -6.31 21.62
C LYS A 77 0.38 -5.57 20.47
N CYS A 78 0.92 -6.29 19.50
CA CYS A 78 1.48 -5.67 18.32
C CYS A 78 0.38 -4.97 17.51
N LEU A 79 0.58 -3.68 17.21
CA LEU A 79 -0.34 -2.87 16.41
C LEU A 79 -0.48 -3.43 14.98
N ASP A 80 0.61 -3.94 14.41
CA ASP A 80 0.64 -4.60 13.10
C ASP A 80 0.26 -6.08 13.16
N GLY A 81 0.07 -6.61 14.38
CA GLY A 81 -0.30 -7.99 14.63
C GLY A 81 -1.80 -8.26 14.57
N ASN A 82 -2.18 -9.45 15.05
CA ASN A 82 -3.57 -9.89 15.13
C ASN A 82 -4.31 -9.29 16.34
N SER A 83 -3.94 -8.08 16.75
CA SER A 83 -4.64 -7.40 17.83
C SER A 83 -6.07 -7.07 17.36
N PRO A 84 -7.12 -7.64 17.99
CA PRO A 84 -8.51 -7.41 17.57
C PRO A 84 -8.90 -5.92 17.61
N ASP A 85 -8.15 -5.13 18.37
CA ASP A 85 -8.40 -3.72 18.61
C ASP A 85 -7.59 -2.77 17.74
N SER A 86 -6.56 -3.22 16.99
CA SER A 86 -5.69 -2.29 16.27
C SER A 86 -6.40 -1.56 15.14
N GLY A 87 -7.42 -2.19 14.57
CA GLY A 87 -8.17 -1.63 13.46
C GLY A 87 -7.40 -1.52 12.15
N ARG A 88 -6.16 -2.01 12.11
CA ARG A 88 -5.33 -2.03 10.91
C ARG A 88 -5.71 -3.22 10.02
N PRO A 89 -5.47 -3.14 8.70
CA PRO A 89 -5.47 -4.32 7.87
C PRO A 89 -4.55 -5.38 8.48
N HIS A 90 -5.05 -6.60 8.75
CA HIS A 90 -4.21 -7.66 9.29
C HIS A 90 -3.34 -8.25 8.18
N PRO A 91 -1.99 -8.19 8.31
CA PRO A 91 -1.13 -8.87 7.36
C PRO A 91 -1.20 -10.38 7.60
N ALA A 92 -1.08 -11.15 6.53
CA ALA A 92 -1.00 -12.60 6.62
C ALA A 92 0.35 -13.07 7.21
N PHE A 93 1.35 -12.20 7.21
CA PHE A 93 2.65 -12.40 7.84
C PHE A 93 3.25 -11.04 8.20
N HIS A 94 3.91 -10.94 9.35
CA HIS A 94 4.77 -9.80 9.66
C HIS A 94 5.95 -10.21 10.56
N MET A 95 7.03 -9.43 10.52
CA MET A 95 8.19 -9.50 11.40
C MET A 95 8.65 -8.09 11.76
N HIS A 96 9.31 -7.92 12.91
CA HIS A 96 9.81 -6.63 13.37
C HIS A 96 11.28 -6.47 13.05
N ILE A 97 11.72 -5.23 12.89
CA ILE A 97 13.14 -4.91 12.81
C ILE A 97 13.70 -4.81 14.23
N GLU A 98 14.75 -5.56 14.55
CA GLU A 98 15.28 -5.71 15.91
C GLU A 98 15.65 -4.37 16.55
N GLU A 99 16.30 -3.49 15.79
CA GLU A 99 16.82 -2.21 16.27
C GLU A 99 15.77 -1.07 16.23
N GLU A 100 14.58 -1.30 15.68
CA GLU A 100 13.56 -0.26 15.44
C GLU A 100 12.22 -0.64 16.07
N THR A 101 11.99 -0.12 17.28
CA THR A 101 10.77 -0.40 18.04
C THR A 101 9.52 0.03 17.27
N GLY A 102 8.65 -0.92 16.97
CA GLY A 102 7.37 -0.67 16.31
C GLY A 102 7.45 -0.57 14.78
N TYR A 103 8.62 -0.79 14.17
CA TYR A 103 8.74 -0.88 12.72
C TYR A 103 8.69 -2.34 12.28
N ALA A 104 7.81 -2.65 11.32
CA ALA A 104 7.59 -4.02 10.85
C ALA A 104 7.69 -4.17 9.33
N ILE A 105 8.03 -5.38 8.88
CA ILE A 105 7.83 -5.82 7.51
C ILE A 105 6.60 -6.71 7.49
N SER A 106 5.63 -6.36 6.67
CA SER A 106 4.32 -7.01 6.60
C SER A 106 3.99 -7.45 5.17
N LEU A 107 3.40 -8.64 5.06
CA LEU A 107 2.94 -9.21 3.80
C LEU A 107 1.42 -9.31 3.80
N PHE A 108 0.81 -8.73 2.78
CA PHE A 108 -0.63 -8.72 2.55
C PHE A 108 -0.98 -9.62 1.35
N PRO A 109 -1.99 -10.48 1.47
CA PRO A 109 -2.52 -11.20 0.33
C PRO A 109 -3.11 -10.23 -0.70
N GLN A 110 -2.94 -10.55 -1.99
CA GLN A 110 -3.51 -9.77 -3.07
C GLN A 110 -5.03 -9.70 -2.99
N SER A 111 -5.69 -10.82 -2.67
CA SER A 111 -7.15 -10.87 -2.52
C SER A 111 -7.71 -9.95 -1.43
N GLU A 112 -6.89 -9.53 -0.48
CA GLU A 112 -7.30 -8.67 0.62
C GLU A 112 -7.07 -7.18 0.36
N THR A 113 -6.28 -6.83 -0.66
CA THR A 113 -5.77 -5.47 -0.89
C THR A 113 -6.12 -4.92 -2.27
N ILE A 114 -5.76 -5.64 -3.33
CA ILE A 114 -5.89 -5.20 -4.74
C ILE A 114 -6.57 -6.27 -5.60
N TRP A 115 -7.62 -6.90 -5.07
CA TRP A 115 -8.35 -8.03 -5.66
C TRP A 115 -9.03 -7.75 -7.01
N PHE A 116 -9.15 -6.47 -7.39
CA PHE A 116 -9.72 -6.05 -8.67
C PHE A 116 -8.68 -6.02 -9.81
N LEU A 117 -7.40 -6.17 -9.48
CA LEU A 117 -6.31 -6.26 -10.46
C LEU A 117 -6.07 -7.72 -10.87
N PRO A 118 -5.50 -7.97 -12.06
CA PRO A 118 -5.04 -9.29 -12.45
C PRO A 118 -4.08 -9.89 -11.41
N PRO A 119 -4.03 -11.23 -11.26
CA PRO A 119 -3.08 -11.89 -10.37
C PRO A 119 -1.64 -11.44 -10.63
N LEU A 120 -0.87 -11.24 -9.57
CA LEU A 120 0.54 -10.91 -9.67
C LEU A 120 1.31 -12.10 -10.26
N SER A 121 1.64 -11.99 -11.55
CA SER A 121 2.39 -13.00 -12.30
C SER A 121 3.83 -13.11 -11.83
N ALA A 122 4.40 -14.33 -11.87
CA ALA A 122 5.82 -14.58 -11.58
C ALA A 122 6.77 -13.75 -12.47
N THR A 123 6.34 -13.32 -13.66
CA THR A 123 7.12 -12.42 -14.52
C THR A 123 7.42 -11.07 -13.85
N LEU A 124 6.58 -10.63 -12.91
CA LEU A 124 6.79 -9.40 -12.15
C LEU A 124 7.92 -9.51 -11.12
N ALA A 125 8.42 -10.72 -10.83
CA ALA A 125 9.62 -10.92 -10.03
C ALA A 125 10.90 -10.46 -10.77
N ARG A 126 10.82 -10.09 -12.05
CA ARG A 126 11.93 -9.56 -12.85
C ARG A 126 11.55 -8.23 -13.51
N PRO A 127 11.24 -7.19 -12.72
CA PRO A 127 10.55 -6.00 -13.21
C PRO A 127 11.35 -5.17 -14.21
N ARG A 128 12.69 -5.29 -14.24
CA ARG A 128 13.57 -4.58 -15.18
C ARG A 128 13.68 -5.21 -16.55
N THR A 129 13.39 -6.51 -16.66
CA THR A 129 13.51 -7.26 -17.91
C THR A 129 12.17 -7.53 -18.57
N CYS A 130 11.08 -7.05 -17.97
CA CYS A 130 9.72 -7.28 -18.43
C CYS A 130 9.00 -5.94 -18.64
N GLN A 131 8.10 -5.91 -19.63
CA GLN A 131 7.19 -4.79 -19.76
C GLN A 131 6.23 -4.80 -18.56
N LEU A 132 6.25 -3.73 -17.77
CA LEU A 132 5.36 -3.61 -16.62
C LEU A 132 3.92 -3.37 -17.09
N PRO A 133 2.94 -3.99 -16.43
CA PRO A 133 1.53 -3.65 -16.63
C PRO A 133 1.29 -2.16 -16.41
N PRO A 134 0.32 -1.54 -17.11
CA PRO A 134 0.11 -0.10 -17.07
C PRO A 134 -0.27 0.44 -15.68
N TYR A 135 -0.76 -0.42 -14.79
CA TYR A 135 -1.14 -0.12 -13.41
C TYR A 135 0.04 -0.13 -12.41
N LEU A 136 1.24 -0.55 -12.84
CA LEU A 136 2.46 -0.60 -12.02
C LEU A 136 3.53 0.36 -12.54
N ALA A 137 4.43 0.75 -11.64
CA ALA A 137 5.67 1.44 -11.95
C ALA A 137 6.79 0.93 -11.03
N LEU A 138 8.05 1.22 -11.39
CA LEU A 138 9.16 1.08 -10.44
C LEU A 138 9.09 2.20 -9.40
N ALA A 139 9.49 1.93 -8.16
CA ALA A 139 9.51 2.93 -7.10
C ALA A 139 10.45 4.11 -7.41
N SER A 140 11.40 3.96 -8.34
CA SER A 140 12.30 5.01 -8.81
C SER A 140 11.80 5.73 -10.07
N ASP A 141 10.60 5.43 -10.58
CA ASP A 141 10.07 6.03 -11.80
C ASP A 141 9.60 7.48 -11.55
N ARG A 142 10.47 8.44 -11.84
CA ARG A 142 10.23 9.89 -11.67
C ARG A 142 9.22 10.46 -12.67
N THR A 143 8.77 9.69 -13.66
CA THR A 143 7.68 10.10 -14.57
C THR A 143 6.31 9.76 -14.01
N ALA A 144 6.25 8.75 -13.13
CA ALA A 144 5.02 8.28 -12.49
C ALA A 144 4.87 8.74 -11.04
N LEU A 145 5.95 9.22 -10.41
CA LEU A 145 6.02 9.53 -8.98
C LEU A 145 6.68 10.89 -8.75
N PRO A 146 6.28 11.64 -7.70
CA PRO A 146 6.95 12.88 -7.33
C PRO A 146 8.41 12.63 -6.99
N PHE A 147 9.28 13.55 -7.35
CA PHE A 147 10.70 13.50 -7.00
C PHE A 147 11.14 14.87 -6.48
N TYR A 148 11.80 14.88 -5.33
CA TYR A 148 12.35 16.09 -4.72
C TYR A 148 13.87 15.94 -4.63
N GLU A 149 14.61 16.90 -5.19
CA GLU A 149 16.09 16.89 -5.17
C GLU A 149 16.68 17.11 -3.78
N ARG A 150 15.89 17.68 -2.87
CA ARG A 150 16.22 17.92 -1.46
C ARG A 150 15.03 17.50 -0.62
N PRO A 151 15.21 17.21 0.67
CA PRO A 151 14.11 16.88 1.57
C PRO A 151 12.91 17.82 1.34
N PRO A 152 11.70 17.26 1.24
CA PRO A 152 11.29 16.16 2.08
C PRO A 152 11.53 14.76 1.52
N GLU A 153 11.61 13.79 2.43
CA GLU A 153 11.90 12.38 2.21
C GLU A 153 10.77 11.57 1.52
N TRP A 154 9.92 12.23 0.74
CA TRP A 154 8.74 11.61 0.10
C TRP A 154 8.93 11.55 -1.41
N GLY A 155 8.24 10.63 -2.07
CA GLY A 155 8.32 10.44 -3.52
C GLY A 155 9.14 9.23 -3.97
N ALA A 156 9.56 9.29 -5.22
CA ALA A 156 10.33 8.27 -5.91
C ALA A 156 11.61 7.93 -5.15
N PHE A 157 12.02 6.67 -5.19
CA PHE A 157 13.25 6.21 -4.58
C PHE A 157 14.45 6.88 -5.26
N HIS A 158 15.47 7.20 -4.46
CA HIS A 158 16.76 7.69 -4.95
C HIS A 158 17.63 6.55 -5.53
N LEU A 159 17.19 5.31 -5.37
CA LEU A 159 17.88 4.11 -5.84
C LEU A 159 17.55 3.83 -7.31
N ASP A 160 18.38 4.34 -8.23
CA ASP A 160 18.19 4.16 -9.68
C ASP A 160 18.14 2.68 -10.12
N GLN A 161 18.70 1.77 -9.32
CA GLN A 161 18.73 0.33 -9.58
C GLN A 161 17.66 -0.47 -8.84
N THR A 162 16.65 0.17 -8.24
CA THR A 162 15.62 -0.54 -7.47
C THR A 162 14.79 -1.54 -8.30
N VAL A 163 14.31 -2.59 -7.63
CA VAL A 163 13.34 -3.57 -8.16
C VAL A 163 11.97 -3.48 -7.46
N VAL A 164 11.79 -2.50 -6.57
CA VAL A 164 10.52 -2.31 -5.86
C VAL A 164 9.46 -1.83 -6.85
N LEU A 165 8.35 -2.56 -6.91
CA LEU A 165 7.18 -2.19 -7.69
C LEU A 165 6.19 -1.41 -6.81
N VAL A 166 5.54 -0.42 -7.41
CA VAL A 166 4.48 0.38 -6.78
C VAL A 166 3.25 0.41 -7.68
N LEU A 167 2.08 0.56 -7.08
CA LEU A 167 0.87 0.93 -7.82
C LEU A 167 0.96 2.37 -8.28
N LYS A 168 0.47 2.68 -9.47
CA LYS A 168 0.30 4.08 -9.90
C LYS A 168 -0.80 4.78 -9.08
N ALA A 169 -0.75 6.10 -9.02
CA ALA A 169 -1.61 6.91 -8.15
C ALA A 169 -3.11 6.61 -8.34
N HIS A 170 -3.61 6.54 -9.59
CA HIS A 170 -5.02 6.24 -9.85
C HIS A 170 -5.44 4.85 -9.34
N ILE A 171 -4.55 3.86 -9.43
CA ILE A 171 -4.83 2.49 -8.96
C ILE A 171 -4.79 2.43 -7.43
N MET A 172 -3.84 3.14 -6.82
CA MET A 172 -3.81 3.32 -5.37
C MET A 172 -5.10 3.98 -4.89
N THR A 173 -5.54 5.08 -5.51
CA THR A 173 -6.80 5.76 -5.20
C THR A 173 -8.00 4.83 -5.33
N GLU A 174 -8.10 4.10 -6.43
CA GLU A 174 -9.18 3.11 -6.63
C GLU A 174 -9.16 2.01 -5.55
N ALA A 175 -7.99 1.50 -5.20
CA ALA A 175 -7.84 0.49 -4.15
C ALA A 175 -8.33 1.02 -2.80
N LEU A 176 -7.96 2.25 -2.41
CA LEU A 176 -8.44 2.88 -1.18
C LEU A 176 -9.96 3.02 -1.19
N MET A 177 -10.55 3.52 -2.28
CA MET A 177 -12.02 3.63 -2.43
C MET A 177 -12.72 2.28 -2.28
N ARG A 178 -12.19 1.23 -2.92
CA ARG A 178 -12.74 -0.13 -2.83
C ARG A 178 -12.67 -0.68 -1.39
N ILE A 179 -11.57 -0.42 -0.69
CA ILE A 179 -11.40 -0.82 0.71
C ILE A 179 -12.35 -0.03 1.62
N MET A 180 -12.47 1.30 1.45
CA MET A 180 -13.42 2.12 2.22
C MET A 180 -14.86 1.60 2.12
N ALA A 181 -15.28 1.16 0.93
CA ALA A 181 -16.61 0.63 0.72
C ALA A 181 -16.80 -0.79 1.29
N ARG A 182 -15.80 -1.66 1.14
CA ARG A 182 -15.83 -3.04 1.67
C ARG A 182 -15.83 -3.01 3.20
N ASP A 183 -14.98 -2.18 3.78
CA ASP A 183 -14.67 -2.18 5.21
C ASP A 183 -15.37 -1.01 5.93
N TYR A 184 -16.46 -0.50 5.35
CA TYR A 184 -17.23 0.60 5.92
C TYR A 184 -17.68 0.30 7.35
N ASN A 185 -17.61 1.30 8.23
CA ASN A 185 -17.96 1.18 9.65
C ASN A 185 -17.11 0.14 10.41
N THR A 186 -15.92 -0.17 9.88
CA THR A 186 -14.89 -0.89 10.62
C THR A 186 -13.73 0.07 10.87
N LYS A 187 -12.90 -0.22 11.89
CA LYS A 187 -11.69 0.55 12.14
C LYS A 187 -10.75 0.57 10.91
N ARG A 188 -10.70 -0.52 10.14
CA ARG A 188 -9.92 -0.61 8.88
C ARG A 188 -10.45 0.37 7.83
N GLY A 189 -11.76 0.47 7.69
CA GLY A 189 -12.37 1.46 6.79
C GLY A 189 -12.15 2.89 7.25
N GLU A 190 -12.18 3.15 8.56
CA GLU A 190 -11.90 4.47 9.14
C GLU A 190 -10.46 4.90 8.86
N ASP A 191 -9.48 4.04 9.15
CA ASP A 191 -8.07 4.29 8.87
C ASP A 191 -7.84 4.61 7.39
N VAL A 192 -8.34 3.76 6.47
CA VAL A 192 -8.19 3.99 5.03
C VAL A 192 -8.90 5.26 4.58
N THR A 193 -10.04 5.60 5.18
CA THR A 193 -10.76 6.85 4.89
C THR A 193 -9.92 8.07 5.29
N GLN A 194 -9.29 8.08 6.46
CA GLN A 194 -8.43 9.17 6.90
C GLN A 194 -7.27 9.41 5.92
N HIS A 195 -6.68 8.34 5.41
CA HIS A 195 -5.59 8.41 4.44
C HIS A 195 -6.04 8.79 3.03
N PHE A 196 -7.22 8.34 2.61
CA PHE A 196 -7.82 8.76 1.33
C PHE A 196 -8.01 10.27 1.24
N LEU A 197 -8.33 10.95 2.35
CA LEU A 197 -8.47 12.41 2.40
C LEU A 197 -7.16 13.17 2.13
N LEU A 198 -5.99 12.51 2.20
CA LEU A 198 -4.70 13.12 1.88
C LEU A 198 -4.41 13.10 0.37
N ILE A 199 -5.09 12.25 -0.41
CA ILE A 199 -4.85 12.08 -1.85
C ILE A 199 -5.06 13.37 -2.65
N PRO A 200 -6.16 14.14 -2.46
CA PRO A 200 -6.34 15.40 -3.19
C PRO A 200 -5.28 16.45 -2.86
N ILE A 201 -4.82 16.48 -1.60
CA ILE A 201 -3.89 17.50 -1.11
C ILE A 201 -2.47 17.26 -1.65
N HIS A 202 -2.11 16.00 -1.88
CA HIS A 202 -0.76 15.60 -2.25
C HIS A 202 -0.70 15.02 -3.67
N ALA A 203 -1.20 13.81 -3.89
CA ALA A 203 -1.05 13.13 -5.18
C ALA A 203 -1.71 13.89 -6.35
N GLU A 204 -2.91 14.46 -6.15
CA GLU A 204 -3.58 15.27 -7.17
C GLU A 204 -2.94 16.64 -7.35
N LYS A 205 -2.76 17.40 -6.26
CA LYS A 205 -2.17 18.74 -6.31
C LYS A 205 -0.76 18.77 -6.92
N LEU A 206 -0.01 17.69 -6.75
CA LEU A 206 1.33 17.53 -7.34
C LEU A 206 1.30 17.03 -8.79
N GLY A 207 0.13 16.72 -9.35
CA GLY A 207 -0.05 16.33 -10.75
C GLY A 207 0.19 14.85 -11.05
N PHE A 208 0.31 13.99 -10.02
CA PHE A 208 0.59 12.56 -10.18
C PHE A 208 -0.67 11.69 -10.23
N LEU A 209 -1.79 12.19 -9.74
CA LEU A 209 -3.10 11.56 -9.93
C LEU A 209 -3.77 12.09 -11.20
N ASN A 210 -3.78 11.28 -12.27
CA ASN A 210 -4.63 11.52 -13.43
C ASN A 210 -6.02 10.90 -13.21
N LEU A 211 -7.03 11.75 -12.97
CA LEU A 211 -8.41 11.32 -12.70
C LEU A 211 -9.09 10.66 -13.91
N ASP A 212 -8.63 10.94 -15.14
CA ASP A 212 -9.20 10.29 -16.34
C ASP A 212 -8.84 8.80 -16.44
N LEU A 213 -7.87 8.35 -15.64
CA LEU A 213 -7.52 6.94 -15.51
C LEU A 213 -8.34 6.23 -14.43
N LEU A 214 -9.12 6.95 -13.62
CA LEU A 214 -10.07 6.32 -12.71
C LEU A 214 -11.32 5.89 -13.49
N PRO A 215 -11.74 4.62 -13.39
CA PRO A 215 -12.96 4.17 -14.06
C PRO A 215 -14.19 4.83 -13.44
N GLU A 216 -15.25 5.03 -14.23
CA GLU A 216 -16.56 5.38 -13.68
C GLU A 216 -17.14 4.18 -12.89
N PRO A 217 -17.86 4.40 -11.77
CA PRO A 217 -18.24 5.70 -11.21
C PRO A 217 -17.23 6.29 -10.21
N PHE A 218 -16.02 5.73 -10.08
CA PHE A 218 -15.04 6.13 -9.06
C PHE A 218 -14.57 7.56 -9.27
N LYS A 219 -14.33 7.98 -10.52
CA LYS A 219 -13.95 9.37 -10.82
C LYS A 219 -14.95 10.37 -10.23
N LYS A 220 -16.23 10.24 -10.58
CA LYS A 220 -17.27 11.14 -10.08
C LYS A 220 -17.40 11.13 -8.56
N ILE A 221 -17.31 9.95 -7.96
CA ILE A 221 -17.38 9.81 -6.49
C ILE A 221 -16.16 10.44 -5.81
N TYR A 222 -14.97 10.30 -6.40
CA TYR A 222 -13.75 10.96 -5.93
C TYR A 222 -13.91 12.48 -5.97
N GLU A 223 -14.44 13.03 -7.07
CA GLU A 223 -14.73 14.48 -7.19
C GLU A 223 -15.71 14.94 -6.09
N ASP A 224 -16.76 14.16 -5.82
CA ASP A 224 -17.70 14.45 -4.73
C ASP A 224 -17.03 14.46 -3.33
N PHE A 225 -16.04 13.59 -3.11
CA PHE A 225 -15.25 13.57 -1.87
C PHE A 225 -14.27 14.75 -1.78
N ARG A 226 -13.64 15.11 -2.90
CA ARG A 226 -12.69 16.22 -2.99
C ARG A 226 -13.35 17.57 -2.72
N ASP A 227 -14.52 17.78 -3.33
CA ASP A 227 -15.18 19.10 -3.39
C ASP A 227 -16.24 19.29 -2.27
N GLY A 228 -16.56 18.24 -1.51
CA GLY A 228 -17.61 18.24 -0.50
C GLY A 228 -17.11 17.95 0.93
N PRO A 229 -17.93 18.24 1.96
CA PRO A 229 -17.68 17.70 3.29
C PRO A 229 -17.67 16.16 3.23
N PRO A 230 -16.92 15.46 4.10
CA PRO A 230 -16.91 14.00 4.18
C PRO A 230 -18.27 13.52 4.67
N THR A 231 -19.22 13.45 3.75
CA THR A 231 -20.60 13.07 4.01
C THR A 231 -20.75 11.59 3.74
N THR A 232 -21.77 11.00 4.35
CA THR A 232 -22.13 9.61 4.09
C THR A 232 -22.65 9.35 2.68
N LYS A 233 -23.03 10.39 1.92
CA LYS A 233 -23.64 10.24 0.58
C LYS A 233 -22.67 9.72 -0.49
N PRO A 234 -21.46 10.29 -0.72
CA PRO A 234 -20.47 9.72 -1.63
C PRO A 234 -20.12 8.27 -1.30
N LEU A 235 -19.98 7.94 -0.01
CA LEU A 235 -19.65 6.60 0.44
C LEU A 235 -20.78 5.59 0.20
N GLN A 236 -22.02 6.00 0.43
CA GLN A 236 -23.20 5.19 0.06
C GLN A 236 -23.30 4.98 -1.46
N ARG A 237 -22.98 5.99 -2.28
CA ARG A 237 -22.91 5.83 -3.74
C ARG A 237 -21.82 4.83 -4.14
N LEU A 238 -20.66 4.89 -3.47
CA LEU A 238 -19.56 3.96 -3.69
C LEU A 238 -19.93 2.52 -3.32
N GLN A 239 -20.61 2.33 -2.19
CA GLN A 239 -21.15 1.03 -1.80
C GLN A 239 -22.12 0.49 -2.84
N ARG A 240 -23.08 1.31 -3.30
CA ARG A 240 -24.02 0.91 -4.38
C ARG A 240 -23.29 0.54 -5.66
N ALA A 241 -22.35 1.35 -6.10
CA ALA A 241 -21.55 1.11 -7.31
C ALA A 241 -20.78 -0.22 -7.25
N LEU A 242 -20.35 -0.61 -6.05
CA LEU A 242 -19.61 -1.84 -5.79
C LEU A 242 -20.50 -3.03 -5.41
N GLY A 243 -21.83 -2.89 -5.47
CA GLY A 243 -22.77 -3.94 -5.05
C GLY A 243 -22.66 -4.31 -3.57
N ARG A 244 -22.20 -3.38 -2.72
CA ARG A 244 -22.09 -3.57 -1.28
C ARG A 244 -23.37 -3.12 -0.56
N PRO A 245 -23.69 -3.72 0.60
CA PRO A 245 -24.76 -3.22 1.45
C PRO A 245 -24.54 -1.73 1.76
N VAL A 246 -25.62 -0.95 1.63
CA VAL A 246 -25.61 0.47 1.94
C VAL A 246 -26.01 0.62 3.40
N TYR A 247 -25.12 1.17 4.21
CA TYR A 247 -25.40 1.44 5.60
C TYR A 247 -25.92 2.88 5.75
N GLU A 248 -27.03 3.04 6.47
CA GLU A 248 -27.48 4.35 6.91
C GLU A 248 -26.54 4.84 8.02
N SER A 249 -26.17 6.12 7.98
CA SER A 249 -25.18 6.69 8.91
C SER A 249 -25.64 6.54 10.37
N PHE A 250 -24.79 6.02 11.24
CA PHE A 250 -25.06 5.92 12.68
C PHE A 250 -24.80 7.21 13.47
N TYR A 251 -24.29 8.28 12.84
CA TYR A 251 -24.24 9.59 13.49
C TYR A 251 -25.67 10.15 13.60
N ARG A 252 -26.37 9.73 14.66
CA ARG A 252 -27.39 10.54 15.34
C ARG A 252 -26.71 11.50 16.30
#